data_AF-A0A976YGD7-F1
#
_entry.id   AF-A0A976YGD7-F1
#
_cell.length_a   1.000
_cell.length_b   1.000
_cell.length_c   1.000
_cell.angle_alpha   90.00
_cell.angle_beta   90.00
_cell.angle_gamma   90.00
#
_symmetry.space_group_name_H-M   'P 1'
#
loop_
_entity.id
_entity.type
_entity.pdbx_description
1 polymer ?
#
loop_
_entity_poly.entity_id
_entity_poly.type
_entity_poly.pdbx_seq_one_letter_code
_entity_poly.pdbx_strand_id
1 'polypeptide(L)'
;MKNGKKSLAYKIIYRAMRQIKKKTKKSPLFFLRQAIRILNPGITIIKRQEGGPVITELGLSQGKSIAIKWLLRSARKRSDKDMVFNLSSELIDVTKGSGYAIHEKEKTLRIAESNRTFAYY
;
A
#
# COMPACT_ATOMS: atom_id res chain seq x y z
N MET A 1 0.11 11.81 -6.51
CA MET A 1 0.02 12.80 -7.60
C MET A 1 1.29 12.71 -8.45
N LYS A 2 1.24 12.89 -9.77
CA LYS A 2 2.42 12.92 -10.66
C LYS A 2 2.44 14.28 -11.37
N ASN A 3 3.60 14.94 -11.42
CA ASN A 3 3.82 16.23 -12.09
C ASN A 3 2.79 17.32 -11.69
N GLY A 4 2.42 17.42 -10.41
CA GLY A 4 1.48 18.45 -9.93
C GLY A 4 0.02 18.30 -10.40
N LYS A 5 -0.33 17.25 -11.15
CA LYS A 5 -1.69 17.06 -11.71
C LYS A 5 -2.72 16.64 -10.64
N LYS A 6 -3.13 17.57 -9.78
CA LYS A 6 -4.05 17.34 -8.65
C LYS A 6 -5.46 16.96 -9.12
N SER A 7 -6.02 17.72 -10.06
CA SER A 7 -7.37 17.47 -10.61
C SER A 7 -7.50 16.06 -11.22
N LEU A 8 -6.50 15.63 -11.98
CA LEU A 8 -6.48 14.29 -12.56
C LEU A 8 -6.41 13.19 -11.48
N ALA A 9 -5.59 13.39 -10.45
CA ALA A 9 -5.49 12.43 -9.34
C ALA A 9 -6.84 12.27 -8.61
N TYR A 10 -7.55 13.37 -8.34
CA TYR A 10 -8.90 13.32 -7.76
C TYR A 10 -9.88 12.56 -8.65
N LYS A 11 -9.89 12.84 -9.96
CA LYS A 11 -10.74 12.14 -10.93
C LYS A 11 -10.50 10.63 -10.91
N ILE A 12 -9.24 10.19 -10.86
CA ILE A 12 -8.88 8.76 -10.80
C ILE A 12 -9.42 8.12 -9.52
N ILE A 13 -9.18 8.74 -8.35
CA ILE A 13 -9.63 8.19 -7.06
C ILE A 13 -11.16 8.09 -7.01
N TYR A 14 -11.87 9.16 -7.42
CA TYR A 14 -13.33 9.17 -7.39
C TYR A 14 -13.92 8.11 -8.34
N ARG A 15 -13.37 7.99 -9.55
CA ARG A 15 -13.77 6.95 -10.50
C ARG A 15 -13.50 5.54 -9.96
N ALA A 16 -12.37 5.33 -9.27
CA ALA A 16 -12.01 4.03 -8.71
C ALA A 16 -12.99 3.65 -7.59
N MET A 17 -13.34 4.59 -6.72
CA MET A 17 -14.37 4.38 -5.69
C MET A 17 -15.74 4.06 -6.30
N ARG A 18 -16.14 4.76 -7.37
CA ARG A 18 -17.38 4.46 -8.09
C ARG A 18 -17.36 3.05 -8.68
N GLN A 19 -16.22 2.62 -9.20
CA GLN A 19 -16.04 1.28 -9.74
C GLN A 19 -16.13 0.19 -8.67
N ILE A 20 -15.50 0.41 -7.51
CA ILE A 20 -15.64 -0.51 -6.35
C ILE A 20 -17.10 -0.62 -5.94
N LYS A 21 -17.81 0.52 -5.83
CA LYS A 21 -19.25 0.53 -5.49
C LYS A 21 -20.08 -0.26 -6.50
N LYS A 22 -19.80 -0.12 -7.80
CA LYS A 22 -20.48 -0.87 -8.87
C LYS A 22 -20.21 -2.39 -8.77
N LYS A 23 -18.96 -2.80 -8.54
CA LYS A 23 -18.56 -4.22 -8.48
C LYS A 23 -19.06 -4.92 -7.21
N THR A 24 -18.95 -4.26 -6.06
CA THR A 24 -19.14 -4.90 -4.74
C THR A 24 -20.49 -4.57 -4.11
N LYS A 25 -21.23 -3.58 -4.62
CA LYS A 25 -22.45 -3.00 -4.04
C LYS A 25 -22.30 -2.51 -2.59
N LYS A 26 -21.07 -2.42 -2.08
CA LYS A 26 -20.72 -2.02 -0.71
C LYS A 26 -20.07 -0.64 -0.70
N SER A 27 -19.89 -0.09 0.50
CA SER A 27 -19.26 1.22 0.69
C SER A 27 -17.79 1.20 0.23
N PRO A 28 -17.39 2.00 -0.77
CA PRO A 28 -15.99 2.02 -1.25
C PRO A 28 -15.03 2.58 -0.20
N LEU A 29 -15.51 3.41 0.72
CA LEU A 29 -14.72 3.93 1.85
C LEU A 29 -14.32 2.81 2.83
N PHE A 30 -15.17 1.78 2.98
CA PHE A 30 -14.83 0.61 3.78
C PHE A 30 -13.60 -0.11 3.18
N PHE A 31 -13.61 -0.37 1.86
CA PHE A 31 -12.47 -1.01 1.18
C PHE A 31 -11.20 -0.18 1.31
N LEU A 32 -11.28 1.14 1.13
CA LEU A 32 -10.11 2.02 1.28
C LEU A 32 -9.51 1.93 2.68
N ARG A 33 -10.34 2.09 3.73
CA ARG A 33 -9.88 2.05 5.12
C ARG A 33 -9.34 0.68 5.50
N GLN A 34 -10.05 -0.37 5.10
CA GLN A 34 -9.66 -1.74 5.39
C GLN A 34 -8.35 -2.12 4.68
N ALA A 35 -8.18 -1.73 3.41
CA ALA A 35 -6.95 -1.96 2.68
C ALA A 35 -5.76 -1.25 3.32
N ILE A 36 -5.91 0.02 3.72
CA ILE A 36 -4.85 0.76 4.44
C ILE A 36 -4.52 0.07 5.77
N ARG A 37 -5.53 -0.41 6.51
CA ARG A 37 -5.31 -1.12 7.78
C ARG A 37 -4.54 -2.42 7.58
N ILE A 38 -4.89 -3.21 6.56
CA ILE A 38 -4.20 -4.47 6.22
C ILE A 38 -2.76 -4.18 5.78
N LEU A 39 -2.54 -3.15 4.97
CA LEU A 39 -1.23 -2.81 4.44
C LEU A 39 -0.32 -2.07 5.42
N ASN A 40 -0.87 -1.52 6.51
CA ASN A 40 -0.11 -0.76 7.50
C ASN A 40 1.00 -1.64 8.12
N PRO A 41 2.28 -1.34 7.85
CA PRO A 41 3.38 -2.02 8.51
C PRO A 41 3.63 -1.35 9.87
N GLY A 42 3.75 -2.14 10.94
CA GLY A 42 4.16 -1.63 12.25
C GLY A 42 5.65 -1.33 12.36
N ILE A 43 6.45 -1.90 11.46
CA ILE A 43 7.91 -1.79 11.42
C ILE A 43 8.38 -1.51 9.99
N THR A 44 9.51 -0.84 9.85
CA THR A 44 10.20 -0.66 8.57
C THR A 44 11.67 -0.98 8.70
N ILE A 45 12.33 -1.01 7.54
CA ILE A 45 13.77 -1.24 7.45
C ILE A 45 14.41 0.01 6.86
N ILE A 46 15.33 0.59 7.61
CA ILE A 46 16.11 1.75 7.19
C ILE A 46 17.51 1.27 6.83
N LYS A 47 18.03 1.72 5.68
CA LYS A 47 19.43 1.51 5.32
C LYS A 47 20.29 2.52 6.07
N ARG A 48 21.27 2.05 6.85
CA ARG A 48 22.34 2.90 7.39
C ARG A 48 23.46 3.02 6.35
N GLN A 49 24.21 4.13 6.38
CA GLN A 49 25.35 4.36 5.46
C GLN A 49 26.55 3.49 5.85
N GLU A 50 26.75 3.26 7.14
CA GLU A 50 27.73 2.35 7.71
C GLU A 50 26.98 1.36 8.60
N GLY A 51 27.05 0.06 8.26
CA GLY A 51 26.28 -0.99 8.94
C GLY A 51 25.00 -1.40 8.19
N GLY A 52 24.62 -2.67 8.34
CA GLY A 52 23.53 -3.31 7.63
C GLY A 52 22.13 -2.68 7.86
N PRO A 53 21.07 -3.28 7.27
CA PRO A 53 19.71 -2.80 7.43
C PRO A 53 19.23 -2.88 8.89
N VAL A 54 18.66 -1.78 9.41
CA VAL A 54 18.14 -1.70 10.79
C VAL A 54 16.62 -1.60 10.78
N ILE A 55 15.98 -2.32 11.70
CA ILE A 55 14.54 -2.35 11.87
C ILE A 55 14.13 -1.21 12.79
N THR A 56 13.10 -0.46 12.42
CA THR A 56 12.59 0.66 13.22
C THR A 56 11.08 0.59 13.30
N GLU A 57 10.53 0.83 14.49
CA GLU A 57 9.10 0.93 14.71
C GLU A 57 8.53 2.20 14.05
N LEU A 58 7.37 2.06 13.43
CA LEU A 58 6.71 3.15 12.74
C LEU A 58 5.61 3.75 13.60
N GLY A 59 5.60 5.08 13.67
CA GLY A 59 4.43 5.81 14.18
C GLY A 59 3.20 5.62 13.27
N LEU A 60 2.00 5.80 13.83
CA LEU A 60 0.72 5.60 13.12
C LEU A 60 0.60 6.38 11.80
N SER A 61 1.15 7.61 11.75
CA SER A 61 1.14 8.45 10.54
C SER A 61 2.08 7.91 9.45
N GLN A 62 3.27 7.45 9.86
CA GLN A 62 4.29 6.93 8.94
C GLN A 62 3.84 5.61 8.32
N GLY A 63 3.29 4.70 9.13
CA GLY A 63 2.76 3.43 8.65
C GLY A 63 1.63 3.60 7.62
N LYS A 64 0.69 4.52 7.86
CA LYS A 64 -0.34 4.91 6.87
C LYS A 64 0.27 5.44 5.57
N SER A 65 1.30 6.29 5.67
CA SER A 65 1.98 6.84 4.49
C SER A 65 2.65 5.74 3.66
N ILE A 66 3.31 4.79 4.31
CA ILE A 66 3.96 3.64 3.64
C ILE A 66 2.91 2.74 2.98
N ALA A 67 1.81 2.43 3.68
CA ALA A 67 0.72 1.64 3.13
C ALA A 67 0.14 2.26 1.85
N ILE A 68 -0.08 3.58 1.85
CA ILE A 68 -0.55 4.32 0.67
C ILE A 68 0.47 4.27 -0.47
N LYS A 69 1.77 4.40 -0.16
CA LYS A 69 2.85 4.32 -1.16
C LYS A 69 2.90 2.93 -1.81
N TRP A 70 2.82 1.85 -1.02
CA TRP A 70 2.77 0.48 -1.53
C TRP A 70 1.56 0.25 -2.42
N LEU A 71 0.36 0.63 -1.95
CA LEU A 71 -0.86 0.51 -2.74
C LEU A 71 -0.74 1.22 -4.09
N LEU A 72 -0.26 2.47 -4.11
CA LEU A 72 -0.09 3.23 -5.35
C LEU A 72 0.97 2.65 -6.28
N ARG A 73 2.09 2.15 -5.72
CA ARG A 73 3.15 1.51 -6.51
C ARG A 73 2.64 0.20 -7.13
N SER A 74 1.97 -0.63 -6.35
CA SER A 74 1.39 -1.89 -6.78
C SER A 74 0.31 -1.70 -7.83
N ALA A 75 -0.62 -0.77 -7.61
CA ALA A 75 -1.64 -0.42 -8.61
C ALA A 75 -1.02 0.10 -9.93
N ARG A 76 0.13 0.78 -9.90
CA ARG A 76 0.83 1.21 -11.13
C ARG A 76 1.57 0.08 -11.85
N LYS A 77 1.99 -0.95 -11.12
CA LYS A 77 2.66 -2.13 -11.70
C LYS A 77 1.67 -3.05 -12.43
N ARG A 78 0.37 -2.96 -12.11
CA ARG A 78 -0.67 -3.73 -12.80
C ARG A 78 -0.82 -3.28 -14.24
N SER A 79 -1.08 -4.25 -15.12
CA SER A 79 -1.22 -4.06 -16.56
C SER A 79 -2.68 -3.98 -17.02
N ASP A 80 -3.65 -3.68 -16.13
CA ASP A 80 -5.05 -3.55 -16.57
C ASP A 80 -5.26 -2.28 -17.40
N LYS A 81 -6.46 -2.16 -17.97
CA LYS A 81 -6.84 -1.17 -18.98
C LYS A 81 -6.52 0.29 -18.62
N ASP A 82 -6.73 0.67 -17.36
CA ASP A 82 -6.43 2.02 -16.90
C ASP A 82 -6.08 2.03 -15.39
N MET A 83 -5.58 3.18 -14.91
CA MET A 83 -5.24 3.37 -13.49
C MET A 83 -6.45 3.25 -12.55
N VAL A 84 -7.67 3.49 -13.05
CA VAL A 84 -8.91 3.41 -12.26
C VAL A 84 -9.23 1.94 -11.97
N PHE A 85 -9.18 1.11 -13.00
CA PHE A 85 -9.34 -0.35 -12.92
C PHE A 85 -8.25 -0.93 -12.03
N ASN A 86 -6.99 -0.60 -12.29
CA ASN A 86 -5.86 -1.06 -11.47
C ASN A 86 -6.06 -0.76 -9.98
N LEU A 87 -6.37 0.50 -9.63
CA LEU A 87 -6.53 0.91 -8.23
C LEU A 87 -7.75 0.26 -7.58
N SER A 88 -8.87 0.15 -8.30
CA SER A 88 -10.09 -0.47 -7.79
C SER A 88 -9.92 -1.97 -7.54
N SER A 89 -9.26 -2.68 -8.45
CA SER A 89 -8.99 -4.11 -8.32
C SER A 89 -8.00 -4.36 -7.18
N GLU A 90 -6.90 -3.61 -7.12
CA GLU A 90 -5.91 -3.77 -6.06
C GLU A 90 -6.52 -3.52 -4.67
N LEU A 91 -7.39 -2.51 -4.52
CA LEU A 91 -8.10 -2.27 -3.25
C LEU A 91 -8.99 -3.45 -2.84
N ILE A 92 -9.69 -4.07 -3.80
CA ILE A 92 -10.53 -5.23 -3.53
C ILE A 92 -9.67 -6.45 -3.19
N ASP A 93 -8.62 -6.71 -3.95
CA ASP A 93 -7.70 -7.83 -3.77
C ASP A 93 -7.05 -7.77 -2.37
N VAL A 94 -6.57 -6.59 -1.97
CA VAL A 94 -5.98 -6.38 -0.64
C VAL A 94 -6.97 -6.72 0.47
N THR A 95 -8.25 -6.35 0.34
CA THR A 95 -9.25 -6.70 1.35
C THR A 95 -9.55 -8.20 1.45
N LYS A 96 -9.20 -8.97 0.41
CA LYS A 96 -9.31 -10.43 0.37
C LYS A 96 -8.01 -11.13 0.81
N GLY A 97 -6.97 -10.39 1.17
CA GLY A 97 -5.68 -10.97 1.55
C GLY A 97 -4.77 -11.29 0.35
N SER A 98 -5.07 -10.77 -0.86
CA SER A 98 -4.23 -10.97 -2.04
C SER A 98 -3.80 -9.65 -2.70
N GLY A 99 -2.95 -9.74 -3.73
CA GLY A 99 -2.51 -8.59 -4.52
C GLY A 99 -1.05 -8.21 -4.29
N TYR A 100 -0.52 -7.40 -5.20
CA TYR A 100 0.89 -7.03 -5.23
C TYR A 100 1.29 -6.19 -4.01
N ALA A 101 0.38 -5.37 -3.48
CA ALA A 101 0.62 -4.56 -2.29
C ALA A 101 0.83 -5.41 -1.03
N ILE A 102 0.13 -6.55 -0.90
CA ILE A 102 0.34 -7.49 0.20
C ILE A 102 1.69 -8.16 0.07
N HIS A 103 2.06 -8.56 -1.15
CA HIS A 103 3.38 -9.15 -1.38
C HIS A 103 4.54 -8.20 -1.02
N GLU A 104 4.41 -6.89 -1.30
CA GLU A 104 5.41 -5.89 -0.88
C GLU A 104 5.49 -5.76 0.65
N LYS A 105 4.34 -5.83 1.35
CA LYS A 105 4.29 -5.86 2.82
C LYS A 105 4.99 -7.11 3.37
N GLU A 106 4.61 -8.29 2.89
CA GLU A 106 5.18 -9.56 3.32
C GLU A 106 6.68 -9.64 3.06
N LYS A 107 7.14 -9.17 1.90
CA LYS A 107 8.56 -9.08 1.59
C LYS A 107 9.30 -8.19 2.60
N THR A 108 8.73 -7.04 2.95
CA THR A 108 9.32 -6.13 3.94
C THR A 108 9.38 -6.79 5.32
N LEU A 109 8.30 -7.46 5.74
CA LEU A 109 8.26 -8.18 7.02
C LEU A 109 9.24 -9.35 7.07
N ARG A 110 9.35 -10.14 5.99
CA ARG A 110 10.30 -11.25 5.91
C ARG A 110 11.75 -10.80 6.02
N ILE A 111 12.10 -9.68 5.38
CA ILE A 111 13.44 -9.09 5.52
C ILE A 111 13.62 -8.60 6.96
N ALA A 112 12.59 -8.02 7.59
CA ALA A 112 12.68 -7.59 8.98
C ALA A 112 12.86 -8.78 9.93
N GLU A 113 12.10 -9.88 9.76
CA GLU A 113 12.26 -11.09 10.56
C GLU A 113 13.66 -11.70 10.43
N SER A 114 14.24 -11.67 9.23
CA SER A 114 15.59 -12.16 8.97
C SER A 114 16.67 -11.30 9.63
N ASN A 115 16.40 -10.02 9.88
CA ASN A 115 17.33 -9.08 10.52
C ASN A 115 16.97 -8.81 12.00
N ARG A 116 16.09 -9.62 12.59
CA ARG A 116 15.61 -9.43 13.97
C ARG A 116 16.73 -9.47 15.02
N THR A 117 17.82 -10.16 14.72
CA THR A 117 19.04 -10.20 15.54
C THR A 117 19.81 -8.88 15.56
N PHE A 118 19.66 -8.03 14.55
CA PHE A 118 20.31 -6.71 14.44
C PHE A 118 19.42 -5.56 14.94
N ALA A 119 18.24 -5.86 15.49
CA ALA A 119 17.29 -4.85 15.94
C ALA A 119 17.70 -4.13 17.25
N TYR A 120 18.66 -4.70 18.00
CA TYR A 120 19.06 -4.21 19.33
C TYR A 120 20.42 -3.48 19.37
N TYR A 121 20.98 -3.09 18.21
CA TYR A 121 22.28 -2.38 18.11
C TYR A 121 22.20 -1.02 17.39
#